data_AF-A0A520JF18-F1
#
_entry.id   AF-A0A520JF18-F1
#
_cell.length_a   1.000
_cell.length_b   1.000
_cell.length_c   1.000
_cell.angle_alpha   90.00
_cell.angle_beta   90.00
_cell.angle_gamma   90.00
#
_symmetry.space_group_name_H-M   'P 1'
#
loop_
_entity.id
_entity.type
_entity.pdbx_description
1 polymer ?
#
loop_
_entity_poly.entity_id
_entity_poly.type
_entity_poly.pdbx_seq_one_letter_code
_entity_poly.pdbx_strand_id
1 'polypeptide(L)'
;MAQPSGRHVRIEHRGVVLADTLHSVRTIETSHPPSYYIPPSDILMAALRRSSQQSFCEWKGNAVYYDVEIAGEVFHDIAWSYPSPTRAFAALRDHVAFYAAPFDGCFVDGERVIPQPGEFYGGWITSDIAGPFKGVPGSRYW
;
A
#
# COMPACT_ATOMS: atom_id res chain seq x y z
N MET A 1 14.04 -4.22 -1.12
CA MET A 1 14.13 -4.01 -2.59
C MET A 1 12.72 -3.92 -3.17
N ALA A 2 12.53 -3.33 -4.36
CA ALA A 2 11.23 -3.29 -5.05
C ALA A 2 11.25 -4.22 -6.26
N GLN A 3 10.20 -5.02 -6.44
CA GLN A 3 10.10 -6.00 -7.54
C GLN A 3 8.70 -5.97 -8.17
N PRO A 4 8.58 -6.04 -9.51
CA PRO A 4 7.30 -6.26 -10.17
C PRO A 4 6.62 -7.54 -9.65
N SER A 5 5.30 -7.52 -9.59
CA SER A 5 4.47 -8.63 -9.14
C SER A 5 3.28 -8.80 -10.08
N GLY A 6 3.14 -10.01 -10.62
CA GLY A 6 1.99 -10.44 -11.42
C GLY A 6 0.79 -10.90 -10.60
N ARG A 7 0.83 -10.75 -9.26
CA ARG A 7 -0.29 -11.10 -8.39
C ARG A 7 -1.44 -10.15 -8.65
N HIS A 8 -2.66 -10.66 -8.62
CA HIS A 8 -3.87 -9.86 -8.79
C HIS A 8 -4.15 -9.06 -7.52
N VAL A 9 -4.01 -7.75 -7.57
CA VAL A 9 -4.25 -6.86 -6.42
C VAL A 9 -5.53 -6.09 -6.67
N ARG A 10 -6.46 -6.14 -5.70
CA ARG A 10 -7.73 -5.42 -5.78
C ARG A 10 -8.07 -4.70 -4.49
N ILE A 11 -8.59 -3.48 -4.61
CA ILE A 11 -9.09 -2.66 -3.49
C ILE A 11 -10.53 -2.25 -3.80
N GLU A 12 -11.43 -2.49 -2.86
CA GLU A 12 -12.83 -2.10 -2.95
C GLU A 12 -13.38 -1.58 -1.63
N HIS A 13 -14.35 -0.67 -1.75
CA HIS A 13 -15.09 -0.13 -0.62
C HIS A 13 -16.49 0.25 -1.07
N ARG A 14 -17.51 -0.16 -0.30
CA ARG A 14 -18.94 0.06 -0.57
C ARG A 14 -19.36 -0.32 -2.00
N GLY A 15 -18.81 -1.41 -2.52
CA GLY A 15 -19.10 -1.91 -3.87
C GLY A 15 -18.42 -1.12 -5.01
N VAL A 16 -17.61 -0.11 -4.71
CA VAL A 16 -16.79 0.61 -5.70
C VAL A 16 -15.38 0.03 -5.69
N VAL A 17 -14.88 -0.34 -6.87
CA VAL A 17 -13.49 -0.77 -7.06
C VAL A 17 -12.61 0.47 -7.16
N LEU A 18 -11.72 0.64 -6.20
CA LEU A 18 -10.74 1.72 -6.18
C LEU A 18 -9.52 1.39 -7.06
N ALA A 19 -9.09 0.13 -7.03
CA ALA A 19 -7.95 -0.34 -7.81
C ALA A 19 -8.10 -1.83 -8.15
N ASP A 20 -7.65 -2.23 -9.34
CA ASP A 20 -7.64 -3.62 -9.82
C ASP A 20 -6.46 -3.78 -10.81
N THR A 21 -5.43 -4.53 -10.43
CA THR A 21 -4.17 -4.62 -11.20
C THR A 21 -3.53 -6.02 -11.19
N LEU A 22 -2.82 -6.33 -12.26
CA LEU A 22 -1.87 -7.45 -12.37
C LEU A 22 -0.42 -6.95 -12.53
N HIS A 23 -0.19 -5.65 -12.36
CA HIS A 23 1.06 -4.97 -12.70
C HIS A 23 1.66 -4.21 -11.50
N SER A 24 1.35 -4.66 -10.29
CA SER A 24 1.85 -4.01 -9.08
C SER A 24 3.36 -4.18 -8.90
N VAL A 25 3.98 -3.31 -8.13
CA VAL A 25 5.34 -3.47 -7.62
C VAL A 25 5.27 -3.72 -6.13
N ARG A 26 5.87 -4.80 -5.63
CA ARG A 26 5.90 -5.08 -4.20
C ARG A 26 7.23 -4.72 -3.57
N THR A 27 7.18 -4.21 -2.34
CA THR A 27 8.38 -4.08 -1.51
C THR A 27 8.68 -5.40 -0.82
N ILE A 28 9.94 -5.82 -0.89
CA ILE A 28 10.46 -6.95 -0.12
C ILE A 28 11.32 -6.38 1.00
N GLU A 29 10.82 -6.53 2.21
CA GLU A 29 11.46 -6.12 3.46
C GLU A 29 11.64 -7.35 4.36
N THR A 30 12.73 -7.40 5.11
CA THR A 30 13.16 -8.61 5.84
C THR A 30 12.24 -8.99 7.00
N SER A 31 11.42 -8.06 7.47
CA SER A 31 10.62 -8.20 8.71
C SER A 31 9.19 -7.65 8.60
N HIS A 32 8.77 -7.19 7.42
CA HIS A 32 7.43 -6.66 7.19
C HIS A 32 6.75 -7.38 6.03
N PRO A 33 5.42 -7.58 6.09
CA PRO A 33 4.63 -7.95 4.93
C PRO A 33 4.86 -6.96 3.77
N PRO A 34 4.73 -7.40 2.52
CA PRO A 34 4.90 -6.54 1.37
C PRO A 34 3.82 -5.45 1.35
N SER A 35 4.23 -4.25 0.93
CA SER A 35 3.30 -3.25 0.42
C SER A 35 3.23 -3.39 -1.10
N TYR A 36 2.03 -3.27 -1.66
CA TYR A 36 1.78 -3.30 -3.09
C TYR A 36 1.62 -1.87 -3.61
N TYR A 37 2.42 -1.51 -4.60
CA TYR A 37 2.40 -0.22 -5.29
C TYR A 37 1.75 -0.43 -6.65
N ILE A 38 0.62 0.24 -6.86
CA ILE A 38 -0.25 0.07 -8.02
C ILE A 38 0.04 1.19 -9.02
N PRO A 39 0.16 0.90 -10.33
CA PRO A 39 0.33 1.95 -11.34
C PRO A 39 -0.93 2.84 -11.42
N PRO A 40 -0.80 4.16 -11.62
CA PRO A 40 -1.94 5.07 -11.69
C PRO A 40 -3.00 4.71 -12.75
N SER A 41 -2.63 3.97 -13.80
CA SER A 41 -3.56 3.51 -14.84
C SER A 41 -4.61 2.53 -14.32
N ASP A 42 -4.31 1.83 -13.23
CA ASP A 42 -5.12 0.73 -12.69
C ASP A 42 -5.85 1.18 -11.40
N ILE A 43 -5.86 2.50 -11.15
CA ILE A 43 -6.48 3.14 -10.00
C ILE A 43 -7.56 4.09 -10.51
N LEU A 44 -8.68 4.17 -9.80
CA LEU A 44 -9.64 5.25 -9.94
C LEU A 44 -9.04 6.56 -9.41
N MET A 45 -8.14 7.18 -10.18
CA MET A 45 -7.38 8.36 -9.76
C MET A 45 -8.26 9.57 -9.40
N ALA A 46 -9.48 9.63 -9.92
CA ALA A 46 -10.47 10.65 -9.56
C ALA A 46 -10.85 10.62 -8.06
N ALA A 47 -10.70 9.47 -7.39
CA ALA A 47 -10.92 9.29 -5.96
C ALA A 47 -9.74 9.79 -5.11
N LEU A 48 -8.57 10.07 -5.70
CA LEU A 48 -7.40 10.51 -4.94
C LEU A 48 -7.33 12.04 -4.91
N ARG A 49 -7.03 12.57 -3.72
CA ARG A 49 -6.77 13.99 -3.49
C ARG A 49 -5.43 14.14 -2.81
N ARG A 50 -4.57 15.02 -3.35
CA ARG A 50 -3.24 15.22 -2.79
C ARG A 50 -3.35 15.87 -1.41
N SER A 51 -2.77 15.23 -0.39
CA SER A 51 -2.66 15.79 0.95
C SER A 51 -1.44 16.71 1.07
N SER A 52 -1.46 17.60 2.06
CA SER A 52 -0.28 18.38 2.47
C SER A 52 0.79 17.55 3.17
N GLN A 53 0.43 16.35 3.64
CA GLN A 53 1.30 15.44 4.37
C GLN A 53 2.41 14.88 3.48
N GLN A 54 3.63 14.87 4.02
CA GLN A 54 4.82 14.32 3.38
C GLN A 54 5.69 13.66 4.45
N SER A 55 6.42 12.62 4.08
CA SER A 55 7.40 11.98 4.96
C SER A 55 8.67 11.68 4.18
N PHE A 56 9.80 11.66 4.87
CA PHE A 56 11.09 11.34 4.26
C PHE A 56 11.58 9.97 4.74
N CYS A 57 11.91 9.11 3.79
CA CYS A 57 12.58 7.84 4.04
C CYS A 57 13.98 7.90 3.44
N GLU A 58 15.01 7.67 4.26
CA GLU A 58 16.42 7.67 3.81
C GLU A 58 16.69 6.67 2.66
N TRP A 59 15.90 5.60 2.58
CA TRP A 59 16.02 4.56 1.56
C TRP A 59 15.22 4.86 0.30
N LYS A 60 13.99 5.35 0.44
CA LYS A 60 13.00 5.46 -0.65
C LYS A 60 12.86 6.88 -1.18
N GLY A 61 13.25 7.91 -0.42
CA GLY A 61 13.08 9.32 -0.77
C GLY A 61 11.86 9.96 -0.10
N ASN A 62 11.37 11.05 -0.69
CA ASN A 62 10.19 11.77 -0.20
C ASN A 62 8.91 11.04 -0.60
N ALA A 63 8.16 10.57 0.39
CA ALA A 63 6.80 10.09 0.24
C ALA A 63 5.83 11.26 0.28
N VAL A 64 4.77 11.12 -0.51
CA VAL A 64 3.69 12.09 -0.61
C VAL A 64 2.38 11.35 -0.41
N TYR A 65 1.46 11.95 0.34
CA TYR A 65 0.23 11.28 0.75
C TYR A 65 -0.99 11.77 -0.02
N TYR A 66 -2.00 10.92 -0.10
CA TYR A 66 -3.29 11.21 -0.70
C TYR A 66 -4.40 10.82 0.25
N ASP A 67 -5.40 11.68 0.30
CA ASP A 67 -6.72 11.33 0.79
C ASP A 67 -7.44 10.53 -0.29
N VAL A 68 -8.30 9.60 0.12
CA VAL A 68 -9.16 8.83 -0.77
C VAL A 68 -10.62 9.18 -0.49
N GLU A 69 -11.26 9.78 -1.50
CA GLU A 69 -12.67 10.09 -1.55
C GLU A 69 -13.40 9.04 -2.40
N ILE A 70 -14.12 8.12 -1.75
CA ILE A 70 -14.79 7.01 -2.42
C ILE A 70 -16.16 6.73 -1.78
N ALA A 71 -17.18 6.54 -2.61
CA ALA A 71 -18.54 6.22 -2.16
C ALA A 71 -19.10 7.17 -1.07
N GLY A 72 -18.73 8.46 -1.16
CA GLY A 72 -19.17 9.51 -0.23
C GLY A 72 -18.43 9.54 1.12
N GLU A 73 -17.39 8.73 1.30
CA GLU A 73 -16.47 8.80 2.45
C GLU A 73 -15.14 9.42 2.04
N VAL A 74 -14.46 10.02 3.02
CA VAL A 74 -13.10 10.56 2.88
C VAL A 74 -12.20 9.90 3.90
N PHE A 75 -11.15 9.25 3.41
CA PHE A 75 -10.10 8.65 4.22
C PHE A 75 -8.82 9.48 4.08
N HIS A 76 -8.37 10.09 5.18
CA HIS A 76 -7.22 11.00 5.16
C HIS A 76 -5.88 10.28 5.21
N ASP A 77 -4.94 10.71 4.37
CA ASP A 77 -3.57 10.21 4.31
C ASP A 77 -3.43 8.68 4.15
N ILE A 78 -4.44 8.02 3.54
CA ILE A 78 -4.48 6.55 3.50
C ILE A 78 -3.71 5.94 2.31
N ALA A 79 -3.24 6.78 1.40
CA ALA A 79 -2.47 6.38 0.24
C ALA A 79 -1.18 7.20 0.16
N TRP A 80 -0.10 6.61 -0.35
CA TRP A 80 1.16 7.31 -0.54
C TRP A 80 1.87 6.90 -1.83
N SER A 81 2.73 7.77 -2.32
CA SER A 81 3.56 7.54 -3.50
C SER A 81 4.96 8.11 -3.29
N TYR A 82 5.92 7.63 -4.08
CA TYR A 82 7.25 8.21 -4.19
C TYR A 82 7.42 8.79 -5.62
N PRO A 83 7.26 10.11 -5.83
CA PRO A 83 7.42 10.71 -7.16
C PRO A 83 8.88 10.75 -7.64
N SER A 84 9.80 10.85 -6.69
CA SER A 84 11.25 10.92 -6.94
C SER A 84 11.99 9.93 -6.03
N PRO A 85 11.82 8.62 -6.25
CA PRO A 85 12.46 7.61 -5.42
C PRO A 85 13.96 7.53 -5.69
N THR A 86 14.71 6.96 -4.74
CA THR A 86 16.13 6.64 -4.96
C THR A 86 16.29 5.58 -6.06
N ARG A 87 17.50 5.46 -6.62
CA ARG A 87 17.79 4.51 -7.71
C ARG A 87 17.39 3.06 -7.40
N ALA A 88 17.57 2.62 -6.16
CA ALA A 88 17.23 1.26 -5.73
C ALA A 88 15.71 0.99 -5.70
N PHE A 89 14.90 2.05 -5.66
CA PHE A 89 13.43 2.00 -5.63
C PHE A 89 12.81 2.68 -6.84
N ALA A 90 13.57 2.85 -7.94
CA ALA A 90 13.10 3.52 -9.16
C ALA A 90 11.80 2.90 -9.74
N ALA A 91 11.58 1.61 -9.52
CA ALA A 91 10.36 0.91 -9.92
C ALA A 91 9.09 1.40 -9.20
N LEU A 92 9.21 2.07 -8.05
CA LEU A 92 8.07 2.64 -7.31
C LEU A 92 7.63 4.01 -7.83
N ARG A 93 8.37 4.59 -8.79
CA ARG A 93 8.13 5.95 -9.27
C ARG A 93 6.67 6.11 -9.67
N ASP A 94 6.01 7.09 -9.06
CA ASP A 94 4.61 7.49 -9.29
C ASP A 94 3.56 6.40 -9.04
N HIS A 95 3.95 5.19 -8.61
CA HIS A 95 3.01 4.17 -8.18
C HIS A 95 2.46 4.54 -6.80
N VAL A 96 1.24 4.09 -6.52
CA VAL A 96 0.52 4.43 -5.28
C VAL A 96 0.30 3.17 -4.46
N ALA A 97 0.66 3.23 -3.18
CA ALA A 97 0.35 2.20 -2.20
C ALA A 97 -0.73 2.69 -1.24
N PHE A 98 -1.40 1.75 -0.58
CA PHE A 98 -2.59 2.00 0.23
C PHE A 98 -2.54 1.26 1.56
N TYR A 99 -3.01 1.89 2.63
CA TYR A 99 -3.29 1.20 3.88
C TYR A 99 -4.57 0.38 3.72
N ALA A 100 -4.53 -0.91 4.08
CA ALA A 100 -5.67 -1.81 3.85
C ALA A 100 -6.81 -1.64 4.87
N ALA A 101 -6.49 -1.16 6.09
CA ALA A 101 -7.42 -1.16 7.22
C ALA A 101 -8.73 -0.36 7.01
N PRO A 102 -8.74 0.80 6.32
CA PRO A 102 -9.97 1.59 6.15
C PRO A 102 -10.96 1.03 5.11
N PHE A 103 -10.54 0.11 4.25
CA PHE A 103 -11.37 -0.37 3.14
C PHE A 103 -12.19 -1.61 3.51
N ASP A 104 -13.30 -1.81 2.79
CA ASP A 104 -14.14 -3.01 2.99
C ASP A 104 -13.46 -4.27 2.49
N GLY A 105 -12.51 -4.15 1.56
CA GLY A 105 -11.76 -5.28 1.01
C GLY A 105 -10.49 -4.87 0.29
N CYS A 106 -9.38 -5.45 0.73
CA CYS A 106 -8.13 -5.49 -0.02
C CYS A 106 -7.78 -6.95 -0.27
N PHE A 107 -7.43 -7.28 -1.51
CA PHE A 107 -7.24 -8.66 -1.94
C PHE A 107 -5.94 -8.82 -2.73
N VAL A 108 -5.32 -9.99 -2.57
CA VAL A 108 -4.21 -10.45 -3.39
C VAL A 108 -4.54 -11.86 -3.87
N ASP A 109 -4.58 -12.08 -5.18
CA ASP A 109 -5.01 -13.33 -5.83
C ASP A 109 -6.38 -13.83 -5.34
N GLY A 110 -7.29 -12.90 -5.06
CA GLY A 110 -8.62 -13.20 -4.49
C GLY A 110 -8.62 -13.51 -2.99
N GLU A 111 -7.45 -13.60 -2.35
CA GLU A 111 -7.35 -13.74 -0.89
C GLU A 111 -7.46 -12.37 -0.22
N ARG A 112 -8.38 -12.25 0.75
CA ARG A 112 -8.52 -11.04 1.56
C ARG A 112 -7.32 -10.87 2.48
N VAL A 113 -6.68 -9.71 2.42
CA VAL A 113 -5.49 -9.42 3.25
C VAL A 113 -5.86 -8.99 4.66
N ILE A 114 -4.98 -9.29 5.60
CA ILE A 114 -5.00 -8.74 6.95
C ILE A 114 -4.05 -7.53 6.97
N PRO A 115 -4.51 -6.34 7.38
CA PRO A 115 -3.62 -5.18 7.53
C PRO A 115 -2.53 -5.46 8.56
N GLN A 116 -1.29 -5.06 8.28
CA GLN A 116 -0.23 -5.12 9.27
C GLN A 116 -0.61 -4.30 10.51
N PRO A 117 -0.47 -4.84 11.74
CA PRO A 117 -0.78 -4.08 12.94
C PRO A 117 0.14 -2.86 13.10
N GLY A 118 -0.46 -1.73 13.47
CA GLY A 118 0.22 -0.44 13.64
C GLY A 118 -0.12 0.54 12.53
N GLU A 119 -0.54 1.74 12.91
CA GLU A 119 -1.09 2.77 12.01
C GLU A 119 -0.10 3.30 10.96
N PHE A 120 1.18 2.94 11.09
CA PHE A 120 2.25 3.46 10.23
C PHE A 120 2.68 2.48 9.13
N TYR A 121 2.30 1.20 9.22
CA TYR A 121 2.81 0.17 8.31
C TYR A 121 1.79 -0.23 7.24
N GLY A 122 2.18 -0.05 5.98
CA GLY A 122 1.38 -0.37 4.80
C GLY A 122 1.44 -1.84 4.37
N GLY A 123 1.86 -2.75 5.24
CA GLY A 123 2.05 -4.16 4.91
C GLY A 123 0.72 -4.90 4.77
N TRP A 124 0.61 -5.73 3.72
CA TRP A 124 -0.54 -6.58 3.47
C TRP A 124 -0.18 -8.03 3.78
N ILE A 125 -0.86 -8.65 4.75
CA ILE A 125 -0.62 -10.04 5.17
C ILE A 125 -1.59 -10.95 4.44
N THR A 126 -1.05 -11.98 3.77
CA THR A 126 -1.77 -13.09 3.14
C THR A 126 -1.29 -14.41 3.73
N SER A 127 -2.04 -15.48 3.53
CA SER A 127 -1.81 -16.81 4.09
C SER A 127 -0.47 -17.43 3.66
N ASP A 128 0.05 -17.04 2.50
CA ASP A 128 1.35 -17.48 1.98
C ASP A 128 2.55 -16.74 2.60
N ILE A 129 2.31 -15.74 3.45
CA ILE A 129 3.36 -14.99 4.15
C ILE A 129 3.56 -15.60 5.55
N ALA A 130 4.62 -16.41 5.69
CA ALA A 130 5.01 -17.02 6.95
C ALA A 130 6.06 -16.17 7.71
N GLY A 131 5.75 -15.77 8.94
CA GLY A 131 6.70 -15.15 9.89
C GLY A 131 6.00 -14.32 10.98
N PRO A 132 6.63 -14.07 12.14
CA PRO A 132 6.08 -13.13 13.12
C PRO A 132 6.14 -11.69 12.59
N PHE A 133 5.03 -10.96 12.65
CA PHE A 133 4.94 -9.57 12.18
C PHE A 133 5.15 -8.57 13.33
N LYS A 134 5.89 -7.48 13.10
CA LYS A 134 5.96 -6.38 14.07
C LYS A 134 4.55 -5.79 14.29
N GLY A 135 4.15 -5.59 15.55
CA GLY A 135 2.87 -5.02 15.95
C GLY A 135 1.93 -5.95 16.73
N VAL A 136 2.21 -7.26 16.80
CA VAL A 136 1.53 -8.14 17.77
C VAL A 136 1.99 -7.84 19.21
N PRO A 137 1.11 -8.02 20.23
CA PRO A 137 1.50 -7.87 21.63
C PRO A 137 2.78 -8.67 21.94
N GLY A 138 3.85 -7.98 22.36
CA GLY A 138 5.16 -8.59 22.70
C GLY A 138 6.30 -8.34 21.69
N SER A 139 6.05 -7.71 20.54
CA SER A 139 7.08 -7.50 19.49
C SER A 139 7.85 -6.16 19.56
N ARG A 140 7.77 -5.41 20.67
CA ARG A 140 8.30 -4.02 20.79
C ARG A 140 9.82 -3.87 20.71
N TYR A 141 10.60 -4.95 20.59
CA TYR A 141 12.07 -4.93 20.63
C TYR A 141 12.77 -5.77 19.54
N TRP A 142 12.05 -6.15 18.48
CA TRP A 142 12.61 -6.83 17.30
C TRP A 142 12.59 -5.89 16.10
#